data_AF-A0A2A4QN49-F1
#
_entry.id   AF-A0A2A4QN49-F1
#
_cell.length_a   1.000
_cell.length_b   1.000
_cell.length_c   1.000
_cell.angle_alpha   90.00
_cell.angle_beta   90.00
_cell.angle_gamma   90.00
#
_symmetry.space_group_name_H-M   'P 1'
#
loop_
_entity.id
_entity.type
_entity.pdbx_description
1 polymer ?
#
loop_
_entity_poly.entity_id
_entity_poly.type
_entity_poly.pdbx_seq_one_letter_code
_entity_poly.pdbx_strand_id
1 'polypeptide(L)'
;MTLENINIPIEDKIPTSLFNKRHNKTTDLINNQSEENYMAGKARPYRFEFTEEVFVSKVRVFTSGYSDIAELKVKIKNANGGMLDYVAKNLEEYFEVEVLKFCSEVTFTPLVKGLFSSSKTIKKVEIIGYARKQFFELEDAFFRLEGFKSDILVKEIKLREDQEKFKDEQVTYEGIIAKLKITKSELETDIGKTTGELKQANLDVENKKEEIRKLNDKISERQNENKQLSSERNIINEELSKSDAELKKIKKEIRNYPSDFSGLLNQGRRSLWIYLVLSLPFIAVICVLTYKLFSNAVDLSQLYNVEQDIDLWTIFLTRIPFVLVAFAILEVCGSLISGFIAEIVRINNQRLNMQKIAIIAKDITDIGVNDKDFTEEERFELETSVKLEMLKEHLKGYVSKDFEYKGTMIARILKRGQTKIETVANKTIDTAADPKNVVNEIVED
;
A
#
# COMPACT_ATOMS: atom_id res chain seq x y z
N MET A 1 1.06 -73.44 -37.32
CA MET A 1 0.80 -74.89 -37.20
C MET A 1 0.69 -75.22 -35.73
N THR A 2 -0.41 -75.83 -35.31
CA THR A 2 -0.62 -76.28 -33.93
C THR A 2 -0.03 -77.69 -33.76
N LEU A 3 0.44 -78.01 -32.55
CA LEU A 3 0.95 -79.34 -32.19
C LEU A 3 -0.09 -80.45 -32.41
N GLU A 4 -1.37 -80.09 -32.49
CA GLU A 4 -2.52 -80.98 -32.69
C GLU A 4 -2.49 -81.74 -34.03
N ASN A 5 -1.68 -81.32 -35.00
CA ASN A 5 -1.65 -81.93 -36.35
C ASN A 5 -0.47 -82.88 -36.60
N ILE A 6 0.34 -83.20 -35.59
CA ILE A 6 1.45 -84.15 -35.74
C ILE A 6 0.90 -85.57 -35.52
N ASN A 7 0.61 -86.27 -36.61
CA ASN A 7 0.23 -87.68 -36.55
C ASN A 7 1.48 -88.54 -36.33
N ILE A 8 1.68 -88.98 -35.09
CA ILE A 8 2.77 -89.89 -34.74
C ILE A 8 2.31 -91.31 -35.07
N PRO A 9 2.96 -92.02 -36.00
CA PRO A 9 2.60 -93.40 -36.29
C PRO A 9 2.76 -94.22 -35.01
N ILE A 10 1.72 -94.96 -34.63
CA ILE A 10 1.72 -95.83 -33.45
C ILE A 10 2.42 -97.13 -33.84
N GLU A 11 3.21 -97.65 -32.92
CA GLU A 11 3.82 -98.96 -33.05
C GLU A 11 2.74 -100.04 -33.22
N ASP A 12 2.77 -100.77 -34.33
CA ASP A 12 1.77 -101.79 -34.63
C ASP A 12 2.42 -103.09 -35.11
N LYS A 13 1.61 -104.15 -35.21
CA LYS A 13 2.02 -105.44 -35.75
C LYS A 13 2.34 -105.27 -37.22
N ILE A 14 3.52 -105.73 -37.61
CA ILE A 14 3.95 -105.68 -39.00
C ILE A 14 2.95 -106.50 -39.84
N PRO A 15 2.33 -105.89 -40.87
CA PRO A 15 1.31 -106.57 -41.64
C PRO A 15 1.93 -107.74 -42.41
N THR A 16 1.17 -108.83 -42.56
CA THR A 16 1.59 -110.04 -43.28
C THR A 16 2.01 -109.76 -44.73
N SER A 17 1.58 -108.61 -45.28
CA SER A 17 1.96 -108.12 -46.59
C SER A 17 3.46 -107.84 -46.73
N LEU A 18 4.16 -107.51 -45.65
CA LEU A 18 5.60 -107.20 -45.67
C LEU A 18 6.49 -108.44 -45.53
N PHE A 19 5.92 -109.64 -45.47
CA PHE A 19 6.68 -110.89 -45.39
C PHE A 19 6.81 -111.55 -46.76
N ASN A 20 8.01 -112.02 -47.07
CA ASN A 20 8.30 -112.82 -48.24
C ASN A 20 7.70 -114.23 -48.06
N LYS A 21 7.26 -114.86 -49.15
CA LYS A 21 6.66 -116.21 -49.17
C LYS A 21 5.42 -116.33 -48.26
N ARG A 22 4.40 -115.52 -48.55
CA ARG A 22 3.13 -115.42 -47.79
C ARG A 22 2.34 -116.72 -47.67
N HIS A 23 2.58 -117.71 -48.54
CA HIS A 23 1.86 -119.00 -48.55
C HIS A 23 2.62 -120.13 -47.84
N ASN A 24 3.73 -119.82 -47.17
CA ASN A 24 4.44 -120.82 -46.39
C ASN A 24 3.71 -121.03 -45.06
N LYS A 25 3.55 -122.30 -44.66
CA LYS A 25 3.00 -122.69 -43.35
C LYS A 25 3.66 -121.97 -42.15
N THR A 26 4.93 -121.58 -42.29
CA THR A 26 5.65 -120.80 -41.27
C THR A 26 5.16 -119.36 -41.21
N THR A 27 4.90 -118.72 -42.35
CA THR A 27 4.41 -117.33 -42.43
C THR A 27 2.96 -117.23 -41.96
N ASP A 28 2.17 -118.31 -42.06
CA ASP A 28 0.81 -118.40 -41.51
C ASP A 28 0.78 -118.26 -39.97
N LEU A 29 1.92 -118.41 -39.29
CA LEU A 29 2.04 -118.10 -37.85
C LEU A 29 2.07 -116.60 -37.55
N ILE A 30 2.42 -115.74 -38.51
CA ILE A 30 2.47 -114.29 -38.30
C ILE A 30 1.07 -113.76 -38.07
N ASN A 31 0.87 -113.11 -36.93
CA ASN A 31 -0.42 -112.52 -36.54
C ASN A 31 -1.60 -113.52 -36.60
N ASN A 32 -1.32 -114.82 -36.52
CA ASN A 32 -2.31 -115.88 -36.60
C ASN A 32 -3.45 -115.72 -35.57
N GLN A 33 -4.68 -115.98 -36.02
CA GLN A 33 -5.89 -115.98 -35.20
C GLN A 33 -6.64 -117.33 -35.26
N SER A 34 -6.26 -118.25 -36.16
CA SER A 34 -6.92 -119.55 -36.34
C SER A 34 -6.11 -120.68 -35.72
N GLU A 35 -6.77 -121.59 -35.01
CA GLU A 35 -6.12 -122.76 -34.40
C GLU A 35 -5.61 -123.77 -35.44
N GLU A 36 -6.19 -123.75 -36.64
CA GLU A 36 -5.81 -124.64 -37.75
C GLU A 36 -4.36 -124.41 -38.22
N ASN A 37 -3.82 -123.22 -37.96
CA ASN A 37 -2.47 -122.82 -38.36
C ASN A 37 -1.42 -123.07 -37.26
N TYR A 38 -1.79 -123.69 -36.13
CA TYR A 38 -0.83 -124.03 -35.09
C TYR A 38 0.23 -125.01 -35.61
N MET A 39 1.49 -124.73 -35.30
CA MET A 39 2.60 -125.56 -35.72
C MET A 39 3.23 -126.28 -34.53
N ALA A 40 3.53 -127.58 -34.69
CA ALA A 40 4.33 -128.30 -33.71
C ALA A 40 5.72 -127.68 -33.56
N GLY A 41 6.14 -127.39 -32.33
CA GLY A 41 7.36 -126.69 -31.95
C GLY A 41 8.65 -127.49 -32.16
N LYS A 42 8.89 -127.97 -33.39
CA LYS A 42 10.08 -128.76 -33.76
C LYS A 42 11.37 -127.95 -33.64
N ALA A 43 12.48 -128.60 -33.30
CA ALA A 43 13.83 -128.02 -33.22
C ALA A 43 14.45 -127.68 -34.60
N ARG A 44 13.71 -126.88 -35.39
CA ARG A 44 14.13 -126.36 -36.69
C ARG A 44 13.97 -124.83 -36.67
N PRO A 45 14.77 -124.09 -37.47
CA PRO A 45 14.62 -122.64 -37.57
C PRO A 45 13.30 -122.29 -38.26
N TYR A 46 12.53 -121.38 -37.64
CA TYR A 46 11.40 -120.71 -38.25
C TYR A 46 11.89 -119.37 -38.76
N ARG A 47 11.94 -119.22 -40.08
CA ARG A 47 12.48 -118.04 -40.76
C ARG A 47 11.37 -117.17 -41.31
N PHE A 48 11.42 -115.89 -40.98
CA PHE A 48 10.54 -114.84 -41.47
C PHE A 48 11.40 -113.80 -42.18
N GLU A 49 11.37 -113.82 -43.50
CA GLU A 49 12.11 -112.89 -44.36
C GLU A 49 11.16 -111.76 -44.75
N PHE A 50 11.59 -110.51 -44.62
CA PHE A 50 10.77 -109.37 -45.00
C PHE A 50 11.00 -109.01 -46.47
N THR A 51 9.97 -108.47 -47.12
CA THR A 51 10.04 -107.99 -48.51
C THR A 51 10.79 -106.66 -48.60
N GLU A 52 10.71 -105.86 -47.53
CA GLU A 52 11.49 -104.65 -47.32
C GLU A 52 12.05 -104.63 -45.90
N GLU A 53 13.09 -103.83 -45.68
CA GLU A 53 13.65 -103.65 -44.34
C GLU A 53 12.63 -102.95 -43.44
N VAL A 54 12.34 -103.57 -42.30
CA VAL A 54 11.39 -103.04 -41.32
C VAL A 54 12.10 -102.80 -39.99
N PHE A 55 11.73 -101.73 -39.30
CA PHE A 55 12.23 -101.49 -37.96
C PHE A 55 11.49 -102.41 -37.01
N VAL A 56 12.16 -103.43 -36.49
CA VAL A 56 11.58 -104.34 -35.51
C VAL A 56 11.91 -103.82 -34.13
N SER A 57 10.87 -103.47 -33.39
CA SER A 57 11.01 -103.10 -31.98
C SER A 57 11.02 -104.34 -31.11
N LYS A 58 10.02 -105.22 -31.30
CA LYS A 58 9.80 -106.40 -30.47
C LYS A 58 9.37 -107.60 -31.31
N VAL A 59 9.80 -108.79 -30.88
CA VAL A 59 9.32 -110.06 -31.43
C VAL A 59 8.71 -110.87 -30.31
N ARG A 60 7.43 -111.23 -30.46
CA ARG A 60 6.67 -112.09 -29.54
C ARG A 60 6.34 -113.41 -30.19
N VAL A 61 6.68 -114.51 -29.54
CA VAL A 61 6.36 -115.86 -30.01
C VAL A 61 5.47 -116.54 -28.98
N PHE A 62 4.18 -116.66 -29.27
CA PHE A 62 3.19 -117.30 -28.42
C PHE A 62 3.25 -118.82 -28.58
N THR A 63 3.34 -119.52 -27.46
CA THR A 63 3.54 -120.97 -27.44
C THR A 63 2.65 -121.65 -26.41
N SER A 64 2.52 -122.97 -26.49
CA SER A 64 1.87 -123.79 -25.47
C SER A 64 2.62 -125.10 -25.29
N GLY A 65 2.69 -125.58 -24.04
CA GLY A 65 3.45 -126.77 -23.65
C GLY A 65 4.95 -126.54 -23.41
N TYR A 66 5.40 -125.28 -23.37
CA TYR A 66 6.77 -124.90 -22.96
C TYR A 66 6.80 -124.59 -21.46
N SER A 67 7.84 -125.04 -20.76
CA SER A 67 8.07 -124.69 -19.36
C SER A 67 8.64 -123.29 -19.21
N ASP A 68 8.53 -122.70 -18.02
CA ASP A 68 9.05 -121.34 -17.73
C ASP A 68 10.57 -121.22 -17.89
N ILE A 69 11.29 -122.34 -17.83
CA ILE A 69 12.74 -122.44 -18.00
C ILE A 69 13.14 -122.63 -19.47
N ALA A 70 12.16 -122.73 -20.38
CA ALA A 70 12.47 -122.84 -21.81
C ALA A 70 13.12 -121.54 -22.32
N GLU A 71 14.08 -121.71 -23.22
CA GLU A 71 14.76 -120.61 -23.91
C GLU A 71 14.51 -120.70 -25.42
N LEU A 72 14.29 -119.55 -26.04
CA LEU A 72 14.13 -119.41 -27.48
C LEU A 72 15.31 -118.62 -28.04
N LYS A 73 16.07 -119.23 -28.97
CA LYS A 73 17.13 -118.49 -29.67
C LYS A 73 16.52 -117.75 -30.85
N VAL A 74 16.56 -116.42 -30.81
CA VAL A 74 16.08 -115.55 -31.89
C VAL A 74 17.31 -114.95 -32.58
N LYS A 75 17.52 -115.30 -33.84
CA LYS A 75 18.55 -114.75 -34.71
C LYS A 75 17.93 -113.71 -35.63
N ILE A 76 18.53 -112.55 -35.71
CA ILE A 76 18.01 -111.43 -36.48
C ILE A 76 19.08 -110.97 -37.45
N LYS A 77 18.71 -110.89 -38.73
CA LYS A 77 19.57 -110.35 -39.77
C LYS A 77 19.25 -108.87 -39.92
N ASN A 78 20.21 -108.02 -39.58
CA ASN A 78 20.09 -106.57 -39.77
C ASN A 78 20.04 -106.21 -41.26
N ALA A 79 19.58 -105.00 -41.57
CA ALA A 79 19.69 -104.38 -42.89
C ALA A 79 21.13 -104.44 -43.45
N ASN A 80 22.13 -104.21 -42.59
CA ASN A 80 23.56 -104.24 -42.94
C ASN A 80 24.12 -105.66 -43.15
N GLY A 81 23.29 -106.71 -43.14
CA GLY A 81 23.69 -108.10 -43.34
C GLY A 81 24.30 -108.81 -42.12
N GLY A 82 24.58 -108.09 -41.04
CA GLY A 82 25.05 -108.68 -39.78
C GLY A 82 23.98 -109.50 -39.07
N MET A 83 24.36 -110.63 -38.47
CA MET A 83 23.48 -111.49 -37.66
C MET A 83 23.64 -111.17 -36.18
N LEU A 84 22.53 -110.96 -35.49
CA LEU A 84 22.47 -110.77 -34.03
C LEU A 84 21.71 -111.94 -33.40
N ASP A 85 22.29 -112.52 -32.35
CA ASP A 85 21.68 -113.61 -31.62
C ASP A 85 21.12 -113.07 -30.29
N TYR A 86 19.83 -113.31 -30.06
CA TYR A 86 19.11 -112.99 -28.85
C TYR A 86 18.60 -114.27 -28.20
N VAL A 87 18.49 -114.26 -26.87
CA VAL A 87 17.89 -115.37 -26.10
C VAL A 87 16.66 -114.82 -25.39
N ALA A 88 15.49 -115.33 -25.77
CA ALA A 88 14.23 -115.00 -25.13
C ALA A 88 13.93 -116.01 -24.02
N LYS A 89 13.49 -115.52 -22.86
CA LYS A 89 12.95 -116.34 -21.79
C LYS A 89 11.43 -116.45 -21.94
N ASN A 90 10.85 -117.56 -21.51
CA ASN A 90 9.40 -117.75 -21.56
C ASN A 90 8.72 -116.88 -20.49
N LEU A 91 7.72 -116.11 -20.90
CA LEU A 91 6.83 -115.32 -20.05
C LEU A 91 5.46 -116.01 -20.04
N GLU A 92 5.41 -117.20 -19.44
CA GLU A 92 4.25 -118.12 -19.30
C GLU A 92 3.65 -118.63 -20.63
N GLU A 93 3.16 -117.72 -21.48
CA GLU A 93 2.46 -118.03 -22.74
C GLU A 93 3.20 -117.54 -23.99
N TYR A 94 4.23 -116.71 -23.86
CA TYR A 94 5.01 -116.21 -24.99
C TYR A 94 6.47 -115.90 -24.65
N PHE A 95 7.31 -115.89 -25.68
CA PHE A 95 8.68 -115.40 -25.62
C PHE A 95 8.74 -113.99 -26.20
N GLU A 96 9.37 -113.04 -25.50
CA GLU A 96 9.57 -111.67 -25.99
C GLU A 96 11.06 -111.33 -26.13
N VAL A 97 11.42 -110.67 -27.23
CA VAL A 97 12.76 -110.09 -27.46
C VAL A 97 12.62 -108.66 -27.96
N GLU A 98 13.37 -107.74 -27.35
CA GLU A 98 13.55 -106.37 -27.85
C GLU A 98 14.75 -106.29 -28.79
N VAL A 99 14.53 -105.71 -29.97
CA VAL A 99 15.48 -105.72 -31.09
C VAL A 99 15.95 -104.31 -31.41
N LEU A 100 14.99 -103.38 -31.55
CA LEU A 100 15.18 -101.95 -31.83
C LEU A 100 16.08 -101.66 -33.04
N LYS A 101 15.97 -102.45 -34.11
CA LYS A 101 16.81 -102.34 -35.31
C LYS A 101 16.05 -102.61 -36.60
N PHE A 102 16.58 -102.08 -37.71
CA PHE A 102 16.14 -102.46 -39.05
C PHE A 102 16.58 -103.87 -39.39
N CYS A 103 15.60 -104.72 -39.71
CA CYS A 103 15.79 -106.14 -39.92
C CYS A 103 15.31 -106.53 -41.33
N SER A 104 16.05 -107.44 -41.96
CA SER A 104 15.68 -108.10 -43.22
C SER A 104 15.15 -109.52 -43.00
N GLU A 105 15.54 -110.15 -41.89
CA GLU A 105 15.09 -111.50 -41.54
C GLU A 105 15.03 -111.68 -40.01
N VAL A 106 13.95 -112.26 -39.51
CA VAL A 106 13.85 -112.77 -38.14
C VAL A 106 13.75 -114.28 -38.20
N THR A 107 14.67 -114.96 -37.54
CA THR A 107 14.66 -116.43 -37.40
C THR A 107 14.59 -116.79 -35.94
N PHE A 108 13.72 -117.69 -35.52
CA PHE A 108 13.80 -118.26 -34.18
C PHE A 108 13.89 -119.78 -34.22
N THR A 109 14.57 -120.35 -33.23
CA THR A 109 14.73 -121.80 -33.09
C THR A 109 14.33 -122.20 -31.67
N PRO A 110 13.20 -122.91 -31.49
CA PRO A 110 12.81 -123.42 -30.19
C PRO A 110 13.79 -124.51 -29.74
N LEU A 111 14.32 -124.38 -28.53
CA LEU A 111 15.19 -125.39 -27.94
C LEU A 111 14.32 -126.49 -27.34
N VAL A 112 14.18 -127.61 -28.04
CA VAL A 112 13.51 -128.80 -27.49
C VAL A 112 14.57 -129.75 -26.96
N LYS A 113 14.68 -129.85 -25.62
CA LYS A 113 15.42 -130.93 -24.95
C LYS A 113 14.41 -132.01 -24.51
N GLY A 114 14.56 -133.26 -24.98
CA GLY A 114 13.79 -134.45 -24.55
C GLY A 114 12.95 -135.16 -25.63
N LEU A 115 12.66 -136.46 -25.43
CA LEU A 115 11.94 -137.34 -26.38
C LEU A 115 10.43 -137.01 -26.58
N PHE A 116 9.84 -136.11 -25.77
CA PHE A 116 8.40 -135.77 -25.81
C PHE A 116 8.14 -134.43 -26.54
N SER A 117 8.51 -134.36 -27.82
CA SER A 117 8.37 -133.16 -28.67
C SER A 117 6.94 -132.94 -29.20
N SER A 118 6.03 -133.89 -28.98
CA SER A 118 4.68 -133.92 -29.59
C SER A 118 3.63 -133.03 -28.92
N SER A 119 3.86 -132.51 -27.71
CA SER A 119 2.89 -131.63 -27.00
C SER A 119 3.21 -130.14 -27.09
N LYS A 120 4.33 -129.75 -27.71
CA LYS A 120 4.77 -128.36 -27.83
C LYS A 120 4.23 -127.73 -29.11
N THR A 121 3.53 -126.61 -28.99
CA THR A 121 2.92 -125.91 -30.14
C THR A 121 3.30 -124.43 -30.15
N ILE A 122 3.52 -123.90 -31.34
CA ILE A 122 3.67 -122.46 -31.61
C ILE A 122 2.32 -122.00 -32.15
N LYS A 123 1.68 -121.09 -31.41
CA LYS A 123 0.34 -120.59 -31.71
C LYS A 123 0.39 -119.44 -32.70
N LYS A 124 1.27 -118.47 -32.42
CA LYS A 124 1.32 -117.18 -33.09
C LYS A 124 2.68 -116.52 -32.94
N VAL A 125 3.09 -115.78 -33.95
CA VAL A 125 4.27 -114.92 -33.91
C VAL A 125 3.82 -113.50 -34.22
N GLU A 126 4.11 -112.56 -33.34
CA GLU A 126 3.86 -111.15 -33.56
C GLU A 126 5.21 -110.43 -33.65
N ILE A 127 5.43 -109.77 -34.78
CA ILE A 127 6.56 -108.87 -34.96
C ILE A 127 5.99 -107.48 -34.91
N ILE A 128 6.42 -106.71 -33.92
CA ILE A 128 5.91 -105.38 -33.61
C ILE A 128 7.00 -104.37 -33.98
N GLY A 129 6.62 -103.32 -34.71
CA GLY A 129 7.56 -102.33 -35.18
C GLY A 129 6.96 -101.38 -36.21
N TYR A 130 7.82 -100.78 -37.03
CA TYR A 130 7.42 -99.82 -38.05
C TYR A 130 7.83 -100.30 -39.44
N ALA A 131 6.90 -100.19 -40.38
CA ALA A 131 7.27 -100.25 -41.79
C ALA A 131 8.21 -99.08 -42.12
N ARG A 132 9.05 -99.25 -43.15
CA ARG A 132 10.02 -98.22 -43.55
C ARG A 132 9.38 -96.85 -43.77
N LYS A 133 8.20 -96.83 -44.41
CA LYS A 133 7.42 -95.61 -44.64
C LYS A 133 6.97 -94.94 -43.34
N GLN A 134 6.44 -95.71 -42.39
CA GLN A 134 6.00 -95.21 -41.09
C GLN A 134 7.17 -94.67 -40.27
N PHE A 135 8.35 -95.29 -40.38
CA PHE A 135 9.54 -94.79 -39.71
C PHE A 135 9.99 -93.43 -40.26
N PHE A 136 9.92 -93.21 -41.58
CA PHE A 136 10.20 -91.88 -42.15
C PHE A 136 9.15 -90.83 -41.72
N GLU A 137 7.88 -91.22 -41.59
CA GLU A 137 6.83 -90.34 -41.05
C GLU A 137 7.12 -89.97 -39.58
N LEU A 138 7.63 -90.92 -38.79
CA LEU A 138 8.08 -90.69 -37.42
C LEU A 138 9.28 -89.73 -37.36
N GLU A 139 10.25 -89.89 -38.26
CA GLU A 139 11.43 -89.02 -38.35
C GLU A 139 11.05 -87.58 -38.72
N ASP A 140 10.17 -87.39 -39.72
CA ASP A 140 9.65 -86.05 -40.07
C ASP A 140 8.85 -85.43 -38.91
N ALA A 141 8.02 -86.23 -38.23
CA ALA A 141 7.33 -85.78 -37.02
C ALA A 141 8.31 -85.33 -35.92
N PHE A 142 9.41 -86.05 -35.73
CA PHE A 142 10.45 -85.70 -34.76
C PHE A 142 11.16 -84.40 -35.13
N PHE A 143 11.59 -84.23 -36.39
CA PHE A 143 12.21 -82.99 -36.84
C PHE A 143 11.28 -81.78 -36.71
N ARG A 144 9.99 -81.95 -36.99
CA ARG A 144 8.98 -80.90 -36.76
C ARG A 144 8.87 -80.54 -35.28
N LEU A 145 8.85 -81.54 -34.39
CA LEU A 145 8.84 -81.33 -32.94
C LEU A 145 10.09 -80.59 -32.46
N GLU A 146 11.28 -80.93 -32.96
CA GLU A 146 12.50 -80.20 -32.64
C GLU A 146 12.45 -78.75 -33.15
N GLY A 147 11.92 -78.52 -34.35
CA GLY A 147 11.68 -77.19 -34.88
C GLY A 147 10.75 -76.37 -33.98
N PHE A 148 9.62 -76.96 -33.56
CA PHE A 148 8.70 -76.30 -32.61
C PHE A 148 9.36 -76.01 -31.27
N LYS A 149 10.16 -76.94 -30.75
CA LYS A 149 10.90 -76.73 -29.51
C LYS A 149 11.86 -75.54 -29.63
N SER A 150 12.59 -75.44 -30.74
CA SER A 150 13.49 -74.30 -31.01
C SER A 150 12.72 -72.98 -31.10
N ASP A 151 11.62 -72.95 -31.84
CA ASP A 151 10.76 -71.76 -31.97
C ASP A 151 10.17 -71.31 -30.63
N ILE A 152 9.76 -72.26 -29.78
CA ILE A 152 9.25 -71.97 -28.43
C ILE A 152 10.36 -71.35 -27.58
N LEU A 153 11.58 -71.91 -27.60
CA LEU A 153 12.71 -71.36 -26.85
C LEU A 153 13.06 -69.94 -27.29
N VAL A 154 13.07 -69.68 -28.60
CA VAL A 154 13.31 -68.32 -29.13
C VAL A 154 12.22 -67.35 -28.68
N LYS A 155 10.95 -67.77 -28.69
CA LYS A 155 9.84 -66.96 -28.18
C LYS A 155 9.95 -66.72 -26.67
N GLU A 156 10.36 -67.72 -25.91
CA GLU A 156 10.56 -67.59 -24.45
C GLU A 156 11.66 -66.57 -24.14
N ILE A 157 12.78 -66.63 -24.86
CA ILE A 157 13.89 -65.66 -24.70
C ILE A 157 13.41 -64.24 -24.99
N LYS A 158 12.73 -64.02 -26.12
CA LYS A 158 12.19 -62.69 -26.48
C LYS A 158 11.20 -62.18 -25.44
N LEU A 159 10.31 -63.05 -24.96
CA LEU A 159 9.32 -62.68 -23.95
C LEU A 159 9.98 -62.31 -22.61
N ARG A 160 11.09 -62.96 -22.26
CA ARG A 160 11.89 -62.61 -21.09
C ARG A 160 12.61 -61.26 -21.26
N GLU A 161 13.21 -61.01 -22.42
CA GLU A 161 13.83 -59.72 -22.74
C GLU A 161 12.81 -58.56 -22.69
N ASP A 162 11.62 -58.75 -23.26
CA ASP A 162 10.56 -57.75 -23.22
C ASP A 162 10.05 -57.54 -21.78
N GLN A 163 9.96 -58.61 -20.98
CA GLN A 163 9.60 -58.52 -19.57
C GLN A 163 10.64 -57.72 -18.76
N GLU A 164 11.93 -57.87 -19.05
CA GLU A 164 12.99 -57.07 -18.41
C GLU A 164 12.90 -55.59 -18.82
N LYS A 165 12.70 -55.30 -20.12
CA LYS A 165 12.48 -53.92 -20.59
C LYS A 165 11.28 -53.26 -19.90
N PHE A 166 10.16 -53.98 -19.79
CA PHE A 166 8.97 -53.44 -19.10
C PHE A 166 9.23 -53.19 -17.61
N LYS A 167 10.03 -54.02 -16.94
CA LYS A 167 10.43 -53.77 -15.54
C LYS A 167 11.30 -52.52 -15.42
N ASP A 168 12.27 -52.33 -16.31
CA ASP A 168 13.13 -51.15 -16.32
C ASP A 168 12.33 -49.87 -16.59
N GLU A 169 11.41 -49.91 -17.56
CA GLU A 169 10.48 -48.82 -17.82
C GLU A 169 9.60 -48.51 -16.61
N GLN A 170 9.08 -49.53 -15.92
CA GLN A 170 8.28 -49.36 -14.71
C GLN A 170 9.07 -48.63 -13.61
N VAL A 171 10.31 -49.05 -13.33
CA VAL A 171 11.18 -48.38 -12.35
C VAL A 171 11.43 -46.93 -12.74
N THR A 172 11.61 -46.67 -14.05
CA THR A 172 11.82 -45.31 -14.57
C THR A 172 10.58 -44.43 -14.36
N TYR A 173 9.38 -44.94 -14.67
CA TYR A 173 8.12 -44.24 -14.45
C TYR A 173 7.84 -43.99 -12.97
N GLU A 174 8.11 -44.96 -12.09
CA GLU A 174 8.00 -44.78 -10.64
C GLU A 174 8.92 -43.66 -10.13
N GLY A 175 10.15 -43.58 -10.66
CA GLY A 175 11.08 -42.49 -10.36
C GLY A 175 10.57 -41.12 -10.83
N ILE A 176 9.94 -41.04 -12.01
CA ILE A 176 9.33 -39.81 -12.52
C ILE A 176 8.15 -39.39 -11.63
N ILE A 177 7.28 -40.33 -11.25
CA ILE A 177 6.13 -40.08 -10.36
C ILE A 177 6.60 -39.54 -9.01
N ALA A 178 7.66 -40.13 -8.43
CA ALA A 178 8.23 -39.66 -7.18
C ALA A 178 8.74 -38.22 -7.29
N LYS A 179 9.47 -37.88 -8.37
CA LYS A 179 9.94 -36.51 -8.63
C LYS A 179 8.77 -35.52 -8.78
N LEU A 180 7.76 -35.87 -9.58
CA LEU A 180 6.57 -35.02 -9.77
C LEU A 180 5.81 -34.79 -8.46
N LYS A 181 5.75 -35.79 -7.58
CA LYS A 181 5.12 -35.66 -6.27
C LYS A 181 5.87 -34.68 -5.36
N ILE A 182 7.21 -34.71 -5.38
CA ILE A 182 8.05 -33.76 -4.63
C ILE A 182 7.82 -32.34 -5.17
N THR A 183 7.95 -32.13 -6.48
CA THR A 183 7.74 -30.81 -7.11
C THR A 183 6.34 -30.27 -6.84
N LYS A 184 5.31 -31.12 -6.88
CA LYS A 184 3.94 -30.70 -6.51
C LYS A 184 3.87 -30.20 -5.07
N SER A 185 4.48 -30.90 -4.12
CA SER A 185 4.50 -30.50 -2.71
C SER A 185 5.24 -29.18 -2.47
N GLU A 186 6.34 -28.95 -3.20
CA GLU A 186 7.09 -27.70 -3.15
C GLU A 186 6.24 -26.54 -3.69
N LEU A 187 5.61 -26.72 -4.85
CA LEU A 187 4.71 -25.72 -5.44
C LEU A 187 3.51 -25.39 -4.54
N GLU A 188 2.91 -26.39 -3.88
CA GLU A 188 1.83 -26.14 -2.91
C GLU A 188 2.30 -25.31 -1.71
N THR A 189 3.53 -25.54 -1.25
CA THR A 189 4.15 -24.77 -0.16
C THR A 189 4.40 -23.32 -0.58
N ASP A 190 4.92 -23.12 -1.80
CA ASP A 190 5.18 -21.78 -2.34
C ASP A 190 3.89 -21.01 -2.59
N ILE A 191 2.85 -21.66 -3.13
CA ILE A 191 1.50 -21.08 -3.24
C ILE A 191 1.00 -20.64 -1.86
N GLY A 192 1.19 -21.46 -0.83
CA GLY A 192 0.84 -21.13 0.54
C GLY A 192 1.53 -19.87 1.05
N LYS A 193 2.86 -19.76 0.83
CA LYS A 193 3.66 -18.58 1.21
C LYS A 193 3.21 -17.33 0.47
N THR A 194 3.15 -17.38 -0.86
CA THR A 194 2.76 -16.22 -1.69
C THR A 194 1.33 -15.77 -1.38
N THR A 195 0.41 -16.71 -1.09
CA THR A 195 -0.95 -16.37 -0.64
C THR A 195 -0.94 -15.67 0.72
N GLY A 196 -0.06 -16.09 1.64
CA GLY A 196 0.16 -15.41 2.91
C GLY A 196 0.70 -13.99 2.73
N GLU A 197 1.74 -13.83 1.92
CA GLU A 197 2.32 -12.52 1.57
C GLU A 197 1.29 -11.59 0.92
N LEU A 198 0.47 -12.10 0.00
CA LEU A 198 -0.60 -11.33 -0.65
C LEU A 198 -1.67 -10.88 0.35
N LYS A 199 -2.04 -11.72 1.32
CA LYS A 199 -2.95 -11.33 2.40
C LYS A 199 -2.35 -10.21 3.26
N GLN A 200 -1.08 -10.32 3.62
CA GLN A 200 -0.40 -9.29 4.41
C GLN A 200 -0.31 -7.96 3.64
N ALA A 201 0.11 -8.00 2.38
CA ALA A 201 0.19 -6.82 1.53
C ALA A 201 -1.18 -6.13 1.37
N ASN A 202 -2.27 -6.90 1.26
CA ASN A 202 -3.61 -6.33 1.22
C ASN A 202 -4.03 -5.64 2.53
N LEU A 203 -3.66 -6.22 3.68
CA LEU A 203 -3.88 -5.57 4.99
C LEU A 203 -3.08 -4.27 5.09
N ASP A 204 -1.83 -4.27 4.66
CA ASP A 204 -0.97 -3.09 4.67
C ASP A 204 -1.52 -1.98 3.76
N VAL A 205 -2.02 -2.34 2.58
CA VAL A 205 -2.69 -1.40 1.66
C VAL A 205 -3.92 -0.79 2.32
N GLU A 206 -4.76 -1.58 2.99
CA GLU A 206 -5.96 -1.07 3.62
C GLU A 206 -5.63 -0.15 4.82
N ASN A 207 -4.63 -0.52 5.62
CA ASN A 207 -4.11 0.33 6.70
C ASN A 207 -3.56 1.67 6.15
N LYS A 208 -2.82 1.63 5.04
CA LYS A 208 -2.29 2.84 4.39
C LYS A 208 -3.39 3.71 3.79
N LYS A 209 -4.47 3.13 3.25
CA LYS A 209 -5.65 3.90 2.81
C LYS A 209 -6.31 4.63 3.97
N GLU A 210 -6.48 3.97 5.11
CA GLU A 210 -7.04 4.59 6.31
C GLU A 210 -6.14 5.72 6.85
N GLU A 211 -4.82 5.53 6.81
CA GLU A 211 -3.86 6.59 7.16
C GLU A 211 -3.97 7.79 6.20
N ILE A 212 -4.09 7.54 4.89
CA ILE A 212 -4.30 8.60 3.88
C ILE A 212 -5.61 9.35 4.12
N ARG A 213 -6.71 8.65 4.47
CA ARG A 213 -7.99 9.27 4.82
C ARG A 213 -7.82 10.23 6.00
N LYS A 214 -7.22 9.77 7.09
CA LYS A 214 -6.94 10.59 8.29
C LYS A 214 -6.07 11.81 7.97
N LEU A 215 -5.05 11.65 7.12
CA LEU A 215 -4.19 12.77 6.71
C LEU A 215 -4.95 13.78 5.85
N ASN A 216 -5.81 13.32 4.94
CA ASN A 216 -6.65 14.21 4.13
C ASN A 216 -7.66 15.00 4.99
N ASP A 217 -8.25 14.37 6.01
CA ASP A 217 -9.14 15.05 6.95
C ASP A 217 -8.38 16.16 7.71
N LYS A 218 -7.17 15.86 8.19
CA LYS A 218 -6.28 16.86 8.82
C LYS A 218 -5.89 17.99 7.86
N ILE A 219 -5.62 17.69 6.58
CA ILE A 219 -5.33 18.71 5.57
C ILE A 219 -6.53 19.63 5.37
N SER A 220 -7.74 19.07 5.26
CA SER A 220 -8.98 19.84 5.11
C SER A 220 -9.24 20.75 6.33
N GLU A 221 -9.05 20.23 7.54
CA GLU A 221 -9.16 20.99 8.78
C GLU A 221 -8.17 22.17 8.81
N ARG A 222 -6.88 21.91 8.53
CA ARG A 222 -5.85 22.96 8.47
C ARG A 222 -6.12 23.99 7.37
N GLN A 223 -6.66 23.58 6.23
CA GLN A 223 -7.06 24.52 5.18
C GLN A 223 -8.20 25.43 5.63
N ASN A 224 -9.17 24.90 6.37
CA ASN A 224 -10.27 25.71 6.92
C ASN A 224 -9.78 26.66 8.01
N GLU A 225 -8.90 26.20 8.91
CA GLU A 225 -8.24 27.04 9.92
C GLU A 225 -7.46 28.19 9.25
N ASN A 226 -6.67 27.90 8.20
CA ASN A 226 -5.93 28.93 7.47
C ASN A 226 -6.86 29.96 6.81
N LYS A 227 -8.00 29.53 6.26
CA LYS A 227 -9.01 30.46 5.72
C LYS A 227 -9.60 31.36 6.80
N GLN A 228 -9.90 30.81 7.98
CA GLN A 228 -10.40 31.58 9.11
C GLN A 228 -9.36 32.61 9.60
N LEU A 229 -8.12 32.19 9.83
CA LEU A 229 -7.03 33.08 10.22
C LEU A 229 -6.75 34.16 9.18
N SER A 230 -6.81 33.83 7.89
CA SER A 230 -6.67 34.83 6.82
C SER A 230 -7.81 35.86 6.84
N SER A 231 -9.04 35.43 7.14
CA SER A 231 -10.18 36.35 7.27
C SER A 231 -10.03 37.25 8.49
N GLU A 232 -9.62 36.69 9.62
CA GLU A 232 -9.37 37.44 10.86
C GLU A 232 -8.25 38.48 10.67
N ARG A 233 -7.16 38.10 10.01
CA ARG A 233 -6.07 39.01 9.65
C ARG A 233 -6.55 40.18 8.80
N ASN A 234 -7.44 39.95 7.85
CA ASN A 234 -8.02 41.02 7.03
C ASN A 234 -8.86 41.98 7.87
N ILE A 235 -9.69 41.47 8.78
CA ILE A 235 -10.48 42.29 9.71
C ILE A 235 -9.57 43.14 10.60
N ILE A 236 -8.54 42.55 11.20
CA ILE A 236 -7.58 43.27 12.05
C ILE A 236 -6.86 44.36 11.25
N ASN A 237 -6.45 44.08 10.01
CA ASN A 237 -5.81 45.09 9.16
C ASN A 237 -6.76 46.27 8.84
N GLU A 238 -8.05 46.01 8.62
CA GLU A 238 -9.04 47.07 8.45
C GLU A 238 -9.22 47.90 9.73
N GLU A 239 -9.28 47.26 10.90
CA GLU A 239 -9.37 47.96 12.19
C GLU A 239 -8.13 48.79 12.49
N LEU A 240 -6.94 48.27 12.17
CA LEU A 240 -5.68 48.98 12.28
C LEU A 240 -5.68 50.23 11.38
N SER A 241 -6.08 50.08 10.12
CA SER A 241 -6.19 51.21 9.18
C SER A 241 -7.18 52.27 9.66
N LYS A 242 -8.30 51.88 10.29
CA LYS A 242 -9.26 52.83 10.88
C LYS A 242 -8.65 53.56 12.07
N SER A 243 -7.98 52.84 12.96
CA SER A 243 -7.33 53.41 14.15
C SER A 243 -6.23 54.39 13.77
N ASP A 244 -5.41 54.07 12.77
CA ASP A 244 -4.39 54.97 12.22
C ASP A 244 -4.99 56.25 11.62
N ALA A 245 -6.15 56.14 10.95
CA ALA A 245 -6.86 57.29 10.42
C ALA A 245 -7.39 58.19 11.54
N GLU A 246 -7.93 57.60 12.61
CA GLU A 246 -8.37 58.34 13.81
C GLU A 246 -7.21 59.04 14.52
N LEU A 247 -6.08 58.35 14.70
CA LEU A 247 -4.87 58.94 15.27
C LEU A 247 -4.38 60.14 14.46
N LYS A 248 -4.31 60.03 13.13
CA LYS A 248 -3.94 61.15 12.25
C LYS A 248 -4.91 62.33 12.38
N LYS A 249 -6.21 62.06 12.53
CA LYS A 249 -7.22 63.11 12.70
C LYS A 249 -7.03 63.85 14.03
N ILE A 250 -6.88 63.12 15.14
CA ILE A 250 -6.65 63.71 16.47
C ILE A 250 -5.35 64.52 16.47
N LYS A 251 -4.27 64.01 15.88
CA LYS A 251 -3.00 64.71 15.78
C LYS A 251 -3.13 66.04 15.02
N LYS A 252 -3.92 66.05 13.93
CA LYS A 252 -4.22 67.27 13.17
C LYS A 252 -5.06 68.27 13.99
N GLU A 253 -6.04 67.80 14.76
CA GLU A 253 -6.85 68.65 15.64
C GLU A 253 -6.00 69.30 16.75
N ILE A 254 -5.09 68.54 17.38
CA ILE A 254 -4.12 69.06 18.36
C ILE A 254 -3.21 70.12 17.71
N ARG A 255 -2.72 69.88 16.50
CA ARG A 255 -1.85 70.82 15.77
C ARG A 255 -2.51 72.16 15.47
N ASN A 256 -3.83 72.19 15.31
CA ASN A 256 -4.56 73.42 14.99
C ASN A 256 -4.88 74.27 16.24
N TYR A 257 -4.85 73.70 17.45
CA TYR A 257 -5.18 74.40 18.70
C TYR A 257 -4.30 75.64 19.01
N PRO A 258 -2.97 75.60 18.79
CA PRO A 258 -2.11 76.79 18.99
C PRO A 258 -2.36 77.91 17.97
N SER A 259 -2.91 77.60 16.80
CA SER A 259 -3.13 78.61 15.74
C SER A 259 -4.31 79.55 16.03
N ASP A 260 -5.33 79.07 16.76
CA ASP A 260 -6.47 79.89 17.21
C ASP A 260 -6.08 80.96 18.26
N PHE A 261 -4.97 80.75 19.00
CA PHE A 261 -4.44 81.72 19.96
C PHE A 261 -3.89 82.99 19.28
N SER A 262 -3.33 82.86 18.08
CA SER A 262 -2.91 84.02 17.28
C SER A 262 -4.11 84.88 16.85
N GLY A 263 -5.27 84.25 16.64
CA GLY A 263 -6.54 84.90 16.34
C GLY A 263 -7.06 85.75 17.50
N LEU A 264 -6.99 85.22 18.74
CA LEU A 264 -7.34 85.95 19.97
C LEU A 264 -6.44 87.17 20.21
N LEU A 265 -5.13 87.06 19.95
CA LEU A 265 -4.20 88.17 20.07
C LEU A 265 -4.47 89.29 19.04
N ASN A 266 -4.96 88.96 17.84
CA ASN A 266 -5.34 89.94 16.82
C ASN A 266 -6.65 90.68 17.16
N GLN A 267 -7.60 90.03 17.85
CA GLN A 267 -8.82 90.72 18.33
C GLN A 267 -8.51 91.79 19.38
N GLY A 268 -7.52 91.55 20.26
CA GLY A 268 -7.08 92.53 21.27
C GLY A 268 -6.50 93.82 20.69
N ARG A 269 -5.91 93.78 19.49
CA ARG A 269 -5.43 94.99 18.78
C ARG A 269 -6.59 95.85 18.30
N ARG A 270 -7.67 95.22 17.82
CA ARG A 270 -8.86 95.90 17.32
C ARG A 270 -9.66 96.55 18.45
N SER A 271 -9.80 95.88 19.60
CA SER A 271 -10.46 96.47 20.77
C SER A 271 -9.71 97.68 21.32
N LEU A 272 -8.38 97.63 21.43
CA LEU A 272 -7.56 98.77 21.87
C LEU A 272 -7.73 99.99 20.96
N TRP A 273 -7.81 99.77 19.64
CA TRP A 273 -8.04 100.84 18.68
C TRP A 273 -9.43 101.48 18.83
N ILE A 274 -10.47 100.68 19.13
CA ILE A 274 -11.84 101.18 19.36
C ILE A 274 -11.90 102.07 20.61
N TYR A 275 -11.27 101.67 21.73
CA TYR A 275 -11.26 102.50 22.95
C TYR A 275 -10.46 103.81 22.77
N LEU A 276 -9.40 103.78 21.97
CA LEU A 276 -8.62 104.98 21.64
C LEU A 276 -9.42 105.95 20.77
N VAL A 277 -10.15 105.45 19.77
CA VAL A 277 -11.04 106.29 18.95
C VAL A 277 -12.20 106.84 19.78
N LEU A 278 -12.74 106.06 20.72
CA LEU A 278 -13.87 106.46 21.55
C LEU A 278 -13.51 107.54 22.59
N SER A 279 -12.25 107.62 23.04
CA SER A 279 -11.78 108.67 23.97
C SER A 279 -11.44 110.00 23.26
N LEU A 280 -11.14 109.96 21.97
CA LEU A 280 -10.79 111.11 21.13
C LEU A 280 -11.81 112.28 21.19
N PRO A 281 -13.14 112.10 21.12
CA PRO A 281 -14.09 113.21 21.17
C PRO A 281 -14.06 113.98 22.51
N PHE A 282 -13.82 113.30 23.64
CA PHE A 282 -13.72 113.95 24.95
C PHE A 282 -12.46 114.81 25.06
N ILE A 283 -11.34 114.32 24.50
CA ILE A 283 -10.10 115.09 24.39
C ILE A 283 -10.32 116.34 23.53
N ALA A 284 -11.00 116.19 22.38
CA ALA A 284 -11.30 117.30 21.50
C ALA A 284 -12.17 118.38 22.20
N VAL A 285 -13.18 117.97 22.97
CA VAL A 285 -14.02 118.89 23.75
C VAL A 285 -13.20 119.66 24.78
N ILE A 286 -12.30 119.00 25.51
CA ILE A 286 -11.39 119.66 26.46
C ILE A 286 -10.50 120.68 25.74
N CYS A 287 -9.91 120.32 24.61
CA CYS A 287 -9.06 121.22 23.82
C CYS A 287 -9.84 122.44 23.32
N VAL A 288 -11.05 122.25 22.79
CA VAL A 288 -11.89 123.34 22.29
C VAL A 288 -12.32 124.27 23.41
N LEU A 289 -12.77 123.73 24.56
CA LEU A 289 -13.16 124.53 25.73
C LEU A 289 -11.99 125.36 26.27
N THR A 290 -10.81 124.73 26.37
CA THR A 290 -9.60 125.40 26.84
C THR A 290 -9.20 126.52 25.88
N TYR A 291 -9.25 126.28 24.57
CA TYR A 291 -8.97 127.28 23.55
C TYR A 291 -9.98 128.44 23.60
N LYS A 292 -11.28 128.15 23.75
CA LYS A 292 -12.32 129.19 23.85
C LYS A 292 -12.18 130.03 25.11
N LEU A 293 -11.86 129.41 26.25
CA LEU A 293 -11.57 130.14 27.49
C LEU A 293 -10.36 131.06 27.33
N PHE A 294 -9.29 130.56 26.69
CA PHE A 294 -8.08 131.34 26.45
C PHE A 294 -8.34 132.51 25.47
N SER A 295 -9.00 132.26 24.33
CA SER A 295 -9.35 133.29 23.35
C SER A 295 -10.23 134.37 23.97
N ASN A 296 -11.27 133.98 24.71
CA ASN A 296 -12.15 134.93 25.38
C ASN A 296 -11.44 135.78 26.46
N ALA A 297 -10.36 135.26 27.04
CA ALA A 297 -9.51 136.01 27.97
C ALA A 297 -8.60 137.00 27.22
N VAL A 298 -8.05 136.61 26.07
CA VAL A 298 -7.24 137.49 25.21
C VAL A 298 -8.07 138.63 24.63
N ASP A 299 -9.27 138.34 24.11
CA ASP A 299 -10.18 139.36 23.57
C ASP A 299 -10.57 140.40 24.63
N LEU A 300 -10.70 139.97 25.88
CA LEU A 300 -10.98 140.86 27.00
C LEU A 300 -9.78 141.75 27.35
N SER A 301 -8.56 141.20 27.27
CA SER A 301 -7.33 141.99 27.42
C SER A 301 -7.19 143.05 26.33
N GLN A 302 -7.72 142.82 25.13
CA GLN A 302 -7.69 143.80 24.05
C GLN A 302 -8.77 144.87 24.20
N LEU A 303 -9.99 144.49 24.62
CA LEU A 303 -11.11 145.42 24.82
C LEU A 303 -10.83 146.45 25.94
N TYR A 304 -10.15 146.02 27.01
CA TYR A 304 -9.73 146.91 28.10
C TYR A 304 -8.76 148.01 27.65
N ASN A 305 -7.95 147.77 26.61
CA ASN A 305 -7.00 148.76 26.12
C ASN A 305 -7.63 149.83 25.22
N VAL A 306 -8.89 149.68 24.80
CA VAL A 306 -9.52 150.56 23.79
C VAL A 306 -10.57 151.50 24.38
N GLU A 307 -11.33 151.10 25.41
CA GLU A 307 -12.33 151.95 26.07
C GLU A 307 -11.97 152.12 27.56
N GLN A 308 -11.52 153.34 27.93
CA GLN A 308 -11.01 153.67 29.27
C GLN A 308 -12.09 153.80 30.38
N ASP A 309 -13.30 153.28 30.18
CA ASP A 309 -14.36 153.39 31.20
C ASP A 309 -15.26 152.15 31.27
N ILE A 310 -14.65 150.96 31.23
CA ILE A 310 -15.35 149.70 31.50
C ILE A 310 -14.84 149.07 32.79
N ASP A 311 -15.74 148.94 33.77
CA ASP A 311 -15.46 148.36 35.08
C ASP A 311 -15.15 146.85 34.96
N LEU A 312 -13.86 146.51 35.12
CA LEU A 312 -13.32 145.14 35.06
C LEU A 312 -14.12 144.18 35.95
N TRP A 313 -14.59 144.66 37.10
CA TRP A 313 -15.24 143.81 38.08
C TRP A 313 -16.58 143.29 37.60
N THR A 314 -17.33 144.09 36.84
CA THR A 314 -18.63 143.70 36.29
C THR A 314 -18.46 142.67 35.17
N ILE A 315 -17.41 142.79 34.36
CA ILE A 315 -17.06 141.80 33.33
C ILE A 315 -16.66 140.46 33.96
N PHE A 316 -15.85 140.48 35.03
CA PHE A 316 -15.47 139.26 35.72
C PHE A 316 -16.70 138.59 36.37
N LEU A 317 -17.54 139.36 37.07
CA LEU A 317 -18.70 138.83 37.79
C LEU A 317 -19.73 138.20 36.85
N THR A 318 -19.95 138.80 35.69
CA THR A 318 -20.89 138.27 34.65
C THR A 318 -20.38 136.98 34.00
N ARG A 319 -19.08 136.68 34.06
CA ARG A 319 -18.47 135.49 33.43
C ARG A 319 -18.24 134.33 34.40
N ILE A 320 -18.32 134.53 35.72
CA ILE A 320 -18.19 133.46 36.73
C ILE A 320 -19.13 132.27 36.45
N PRO A 321 -20.43 132.46 36.12
CA PRO A 321 -21.31 131.33 35.83
C PRO A 321 -20.84 130.48 34.65
N PHE A 322 -20.30 131.12 33.60
CA PHE A 322 -19.78 130.43 32.42
C PHE A 322 -18.51 129.62 32.73
N VAL A 323 -17.58 130.20 33.51
CA VAL A 323 -16.35 129.51 33.92
C VAL A 323 -16.66 128.30 34.81
N LEU A 324 -17.64 128.41 35.71
CA LEU A 324 -18.09 127.29 36.54
C LEU A 324 -18.65 126.14 35.70
N VAL A 325 -19.49 126.44 34.70
CA VAL A 325 -20.03 125.42 33.80
C VAL A 325 -18.90 124.77 32.98
N ALA A 326 -17.96 125.56 32.47
CA ALA A 326 -16.80 125.03 31.74
C ALA A 326 -15.94 124.12 32.62
N PHE A 327 -15.71 124.50 33.89
CA PHE A 327 -14.97 123.68 34.85
C PHE A 327 -15.66 122.35 35.14
N ALA A 328 -16.98 122.35 35.34
CA ALA A 328 -17.75 121.12 35.54
C ALA A 328 -17.68 120.18 34.32
N ILE A 329 -17.75 120.72 33.09
CA ILE A 329 -17.61 119.92 31.87
C ILE A 329 -16.21 119.32 31.75
N LEU A 330 -15.16 120.09 32.09
CA LEU A 330 -13.78 119.60 32.09
C LEU A 330 -13.59 118.46 33.10
N GLU A 331 -14.16 118.56 34.29
CA GLU A 331 -14.06 117.53 35.32
C GLU A 331 -14.74 116.21 34.88
N VAL A 332 -15.95 116.30 34.32
CA VAL A 332 -16.68 115.12 33.81
C VAL A 332 -15.91 114.47 32.64
N CYS A 333 -15.40 115.26 31.69
CA CYS A 333 -14.64 114.73 30.57
C CYS A 333 -13.30 114.12 31.02
N GLY A 334 -12.61 114.74 31.99
CA GLY A 334 -11.37 114.22 32.56
C GLY A 334 -11.57 112.88 33.27
N SER A 335 -12.64 112.75 34.05
CA SER A 335 -12.99 111.50 34.73
C SER A 335 -13.22 110.36 33.72
N LEU A 336 -13.99 110.60 32.65
CA LEU A 336 -14.23 109.61 31.60
C LEU A 336 -12.95 109.17 30.89
N ILE A 337 -12.05 110.10 30.56
CA ILE A 337 -10.76 109.78 29.92
C ILE A 337 -9.90 108.91 30.83
N SER A 338 -9.83 109.22 32.13
CA SER A 338 -9.05 108.39 33.07
C SER A 338 -9.60 106.96 33.19
N GLY A 339 -10.92 106.79 33.14
CA GLY A 339 -11.56 105.46 33.07
C GLY A 339 -11.18 104.70 31.80
N PHE A 340 -11.18 105.35 30.64
CA PHE A 340 -10.76 104.73 29.37
C PHE A 340 -9.27 104.35 29.38
N ILE A 341 -8.39 105.18 29.93
CA ILE A 341 -6.96 104.88 30.05
C ILE A 341 -6.73 103.66 30.94
N ALA A 342 -7.42 103.57 32.08
CA ALA A 342 -7.32 102.42 32.97
C ALA A 342 -7.73 101.11 32.27
N GLU A 343 -8.81 101.13 31.50
CA GLU A 343 -9.27 99.94 30.77
C GLU A 343 -8.32 99.57 29.61
N ILE A 344 -7.76 100.55 28.90
CA ILE A 344 -6.72 100.32 27.87
C ILE A 344 -5.49 99.64 28.50
N VAL A 345 -5.02 100.15 29.66
CA VAL A 345 -3.87 99.58 30.38
C VAL A 345 -4.19 98.15 30.84
N ARG A 346 -5.40 97.90 31.34
CA ARG A 346 -5.85 96.56 31.74
C ARG A 346 -5.82 95.57 30.58
N ILE A 347 -6.40 95.93 29.43
CA ILE A 347 -6.42 95.08 28.22
C ILE A 347 -4.99 94.82 27.73
N ASN A 348 -4.13 95.83 27.74
CA ASN A 348 -2.75 95.68 27.29
C ASN A 348 -1.94 94.76 28.24
N ASN A 349 -2.13 94.90 29.54
CA ASN A 349 -1.51 94.01 30.53
C ASN A 349 -1.99 92.56 30.38
N GLN A 350 -3.27 92.32 30.08
CA GLN A 350 -3.78 90.99 29.78
C GLN A 350 -3.11 90.39 28.54
N ARG A 351 -2.99 91.16 27.46
CA ARG A 351 -2.30 90.72 26.24
C ARG A 351 -0.83 90.41 26.50
N LEU A 352 -0.14 91.27 27.25
CA LEU A 352 1.27 91.13 27.56
C LEU A 352 1.54 89.91 28.44
N ASN A 353 0.67 89.63 29.42
CA ASN A 353 0.76 88.43 30.25
C ASN A 353 0.52 87.15 29.44
N MET A 354 -0.44 87.14 28.51
CA MET A 354 -0.65 86.00 27.60
C MET A 354 0.56 85.76 26.67
N GLN A 355 1.19 86.82 26.17
CA GLN A 355 2.42 86.71 25.38
C GLN A 355 3.60 86.20 26.22
N LYS A 356 3.74 86.66 27.47
CA LYS A 356 4.75 86.14 28.41
C LYS A 356 4.57 84.63 28.63
N ILE A 357 3.35 84.14 28.82
CA ILE A 357 3.07 82.71 28.97
C ILE A 357 3.46 81.93 27.72
N ALA A 358 3.14 82.45 26.53
CA ALA A 358 3.51 81.79 25.28
C ALA A 358 5.03 81.71 25.09
N ILE A 359 5.78 82.75 25.50
CA ILE A 359 7.24 82.77 25.45
C ILE A 359 7.83 81.83 26.50
N ILE A 360 7.37 81.89 27.76
CA ILE A 360 7.84 81.02 28.85
C ILE A 360 7.58 79.55 28.52
N ALA A 361 6.40 79.22 28.00
CA ALA A 361 6.08 77.86 27.59
C ALA A 361 7.03 77.37 26.49
N LYS A 362 7.35 78.23 25.51
CA LYS A 362 8.33 77.93 24.47
C LYS A 362 9.73 77.72 25.04
N ASP A 363 10.18 78.61 25.93
CA ASP A 363 11.50 78.54 26.54
C ASP A 363 11.65 77.28 27.42
N ILE A 364 10.62 76.91 28.20
CA ILE A 364 10.61 75.66 28.99
C ILE A 364 10.72 74.45 28.08
N THR A 365 10.04 74.47 26.93
CA THR A 365 10.10 73.36 25.98
C THR A 365 11.43 73.30 25.24
N ASP A 366 12.00 74.44 24.87
CA ASP A 366 13.32 74.51 24.23
C ASP A 366 14.44 74.09 25.21
N ILE A 367 14.29 74.40 26.51
CA ILE A 367 15.22 73.94 27.56
C ILE A 367 15.05 72.45 27.86
N GLY A 368 13.82 71.95 27.94
CA GLY A 368 13.53 70.52 28.20
C GLY A 368 13.89 69.59 27.04
N VAL A 369 13.95 70.12 25.81
CA VAL A 369 14.30 69.37 24.59
C VAL A 369 15.80 69.37 24.31
N ASN A 370 16.58 70.34 24.82
CA ASN A 370 18.03 70.38 24.62
C ASN A 370 18.80 69.22 25.27
N ASP A 371 18.17 68.43 26.15
CA ASP A 371 18.81 67.34 26.89
C ASP A 371 18.52 65.93 26.30
N LYS A 372 17.68 65.82 25.25
CA LYS A 372 17.40 64.56 24.54
C LYS A 372 17.06 64.79 23.07
N ASP A 373 17.52 63.89 22.19
CA ASP A 373 17.20 63.89 20.74
C ASP A 373 15.72 63.52 20.49
N PHE A 374 14.82 64.45 20.75
CA PHE A 374 13.40 64.31 20.41
C PHE A 374 13.17 64.54 18.92
N THR A 375 12.29 63.74 18.33
CA THR A 375 11.83 63.95 16.95
C THR A 375 10.96 65.22 16.87
N GLU A 376 10.85 65.83 15.68
CA GLU A 376 10.07 67.07 15.50
C GLU A 376 8.60 66.94 15.96
N GLU A 377 8.02 65.74 15.90
CA GLU A 377 6.67 65.47 16.39
C GLU A 377 6.58 65.46 17.91
N GLU A 378 7.53 64.85 18.60
CA GLU A 378 7.56 64.81 20.07
C GLU A 378 7.81 66.19 20.66
N ARG A 379 8.68 66.99 20.03
CA ARG A 379 8.95 68.38 20.42
C ARG A 379 7.67 69.23 20.35
N PHE A 380 6.88 69.06 19.29
CA PHE A 380 5.65 69.81 19.09
C PHE A 380 4.54 69.40 20.08
N GLU A 381 4.43 68.11 20.42
CA GLU A 381 3.49 67.63 21.43
C GLU A 381 3.86 68.14 22.84
N LEU A 382 5.15 68.15 23.18
CA LEU A 382 5.64 68.72 24.44
C LEU A 382 5.38 70.24 24.50
N GLU A 383 5.67 70.96 23.41
CA GLU A 383 5.38 72.40 23.31
C GLU A 383 3.90 72.72 23.49
N THR A 384 3.03 71.92 22.88
CA THR A 384 1.58 72.11 22.95
C THR A 384 1.04 71.78 24.35
N SER A 385 1.52 70.70 24.98
CA SER A 385 1.10 70.32 26.33
C SER A 385 1.52 71.34 27.39
N VAL A 386 2.76 71.83 27.35
CA VAL A 386 3.26 72.87 28.28
C VAL A 386 2.50 74.18 28.08
N LYS A 387 2.24 74.61 26.83
CA LYS A 387 1.39 75.79 26.56
C LYS A 387 0.00 75.63 27.16
N LEU A 388 -0.65 74.48 26.97
CA LEU A 388 -1.99 74.21 27.51
C LEU A 388 -2.01 74.19 29.03
N GLU A 389 -0.99 73.60 29.67
CA GLU A 389 -0.89 73.54 31.12
C GLU A 389 -0.66 74.92 31.75
N MET A 390 0.26 75.71 31.19
CA MET A 390 0.51 77.08 31.66
C MET A 390 -0.69 78.00 31.44
N LEU A 391 -1.44 77.82 30.35
CA LEU A 391 -2.69 78.53 30.12
C LEU A 391 -3.77 78.13 31.13
N LYS A 392 -3.91 76.84 31.43
CA LYS A 392 -4.85 76.34 32.45
C LYS A 392 -4.54 76.94 33.82
N GLU A 393 -3.27 77.05 34.17
CA GLU A 393 -2.83 77.64 35.44
C GLU A 393 -3.04 79.15 35.48
N HIS A 394 -2.77 79.86 34.38
CA HIS A 394 -3.07 81.29 34.30
C HIS A 394 -4.58 81.59 34.33
N LEU A 395 -5.40 80.76 33.67
CA LEU A 395 -6.85 80.88 33.72
C LEU A 395 -7.41 80.58 35.12
N LYS A 396 -6.84 79.63 35.87
CA LYS A 396 -7.21 79.37 37.26
C LYS A 396 -7.05 80.60 38.18
N GLY A 397 -6.16 81.53 37.85
CA GLY A 397 -5.99 82.79 38.58
C GLY A 397 -7.10 83.82 38.33
N TYR A 398 -7.82 83.73 37.21
CA TYR A 398 -8.88 84.68 36.81
C TYR A 398 -10.29 84.09 36.86
N VAL A 399 -10.41 82.77 36.95
CA VAL A 399 -11.69 82.06 37.00
C VAL A 399 -12.03 81.79 38.47
N SER A 400 -13.06 82.48 38.98
CA SER A 400 -13.63 82.28 40.32
C SER A 400 -13.96 80.80 40.60
N LYS A 401 -13.98 80.41 41.88
CA LYS A 401 -14.18 79.05 42.43
C LYS A 401 -15.44 78.26 41.97
N ASP A 402 -16.24 78.79 41.06
CA ASP A 402 -17.48 78.16 40.56
C ASP A 402 -17.38 77.64 39.12
N PHE A 403 -16.16 77.42 38.61
CA PHE A 403 -16.01 76.81 37.29
C PHE A 403 -16.13 75.28 37.39
N GLU A 404 -17.36 74.80 37.28
CA GLU A 404 -17.65 73.39 37.12
C GLU A 404 -17.33 72.96 35.69
N TYR A 405 -16.19 72.28 35.51
CA TYR A 405 -15.80 71.70 34.23
C TYR A 405 -16.76 70.58 33.82
N LYS A 406 -17.81 70.91 33.05
CA LYS A 406 -18.64 69.91 32.34
C LYS A 406 -17.95 69.46 31.05
N GLY A 407 -16.82 68.76 31.20
CA GLY A 407 -16.12 68.13 30.08
C GLY A 407 -16.90 66.96 29.49
N THR A 408 -17.51 67.14 28.33
CA THR A 408 -18.35 66.13 27.64
C THR A 408 -17.59 65.21 26.69
N MET A 409 -16.27 65.33 26.55
CA MET A 409 -15.49 64.48 25.61
C MET A 409 -14.37 63.67 26.27
N ILE A 410 -13.52 64.28 27.10
CA ILE A 410 -12.39 63.57 27.73
C ILE A 410 -12.87 62.51 28.75
N ALA A 411 -13.94 62.81 29.50
CA ALA A 411 -14.56 61.85 30.41
C ALA A 411 -15.24 60.66 29.68
N ARG A 412 -15.70 60.86 28.43
CA ARG A 412 -16.25 59.77 27.59
C ARG A 412 -15.15 58.90 27.00
N ILE A 413 -13.99 59.48 26.69
CA ILE A 413 -12.82 58.74 26.18
C ILE A 413 -12.18 57.91 27.31
N LEU A 414 -12.01 58.48 28.50
CA LEU A 414 -11.52 57.75 29.68
C LEU A 414 -12.49 56.63 30.12
N LYS A 415 -13.82 56.86 30.09
CA LYS A 415 -14.80 55.79 30.34
C LYS A 415 -14.80 54.69 29.28
N ARG A 416 -14.53 55.01 28.00
CA ARG A 416 -14.41 54.00 26.93
C ARG A 416 -13.10 53.21 27.00
N GLY A 417 -12.01 53.83 27.45
CA GLY A 417 -10.74 53.14 27.71
C GLY A 417 -10.83 52.14 28.85
N GLN A 418 -11.46 52.53 29.97
CA GLN A 418 -11.64 51.63 31.13
C GLN A 418 -12.62 50.48 30.86
N THR A 419 -13.71 50.71 30.12
CA THR A 419 -14.65 49.63 29.76
C THR A 419 -14.05 48.60 28.80
N LYS A 420 -13.16 49.00 27.87
CA LYS A 420 -12.45 48.04 27.02
C LYS A 420 -11.45 47.17 27.82
N ILE A 421 -10.78 47.72 28.83
CA ILE A 421 -9.83 46.97 29.67
C ILE A 421 -10.58 45.99 30.58
N GLU A 422 -11.73 46.37 31.17
CA GLU A 422 -12.55 45.44 31.97
C GLU A 422 -13.22 44.35 31.12
N THR A 423 -13.58 44.63 29.86
CA THR A 423 -14.19 43.62 28.98
C THR A 423 -13.14 42.61 28.47
N VAL A 424 -11.89 43.04 28.27
CA VAL A 424 -10.78 42.13 27.91
C VAL A 424 -10.31 41.34 29.14
N ALA A 425 -10.24 41.96 30.33
CA ALA A 425 -9.89 41.27 31.56
C ALA A 425 -10.94 40.21 31.97
N ASN A 426 -12.23 40.51 31.92
CA ASN A 426 -13.28 39.53 32.25
C ASN A 426 -13.42 38.43 31.20
N LYS A 427 -13.17 38.72 29.91
CA LYS A 427 -13.15 37.67 28.87
C LYS A 427 -11.94 36.74 28.98
N THR A 428 -10.84 37.19 29.60
CA THR A 428 -9.66 36.35 29.86
C THR A 428 -9.85 35.51 31.13
N ILE A 429 -10.62 36.00 32.10
CA ILE A 429 -10.90 35.30 33.37
C ILE A 429 -12.01 34.24 33.21
N ASP A 430 -13.04 34.47 32.38
CA ASP A 430 -14.09 33.46 32.10
C ASP A 430 -13.61 32.28 31.22
N THR A 431 -12.49 32.41 30.50
CA THR A 431 -11.84 31.26 29.81
C THR A 431 -10.82 30.52 30.68
N ALA A 432 -10.54 30.99 31.91
CA ALA A 432 -9.60 30.36 32.83
C ALA A 432 -10.28 29.68 34.05
N ALA A 433 -11.62 29.73 34.13
CA ALA A 433 -12.40 29.18 35.24
C ALA A 433 -13.34 28.05 34.80
N ASP A 434 -12.80 27.01 34.16
CA ASP A 434 -13.41 25.67 34.21
C ASP A 434 -12.33 24.62 34.50
N PRO A 435 -12.12 24.24 35.79
CA PRO A 435 -11.26 23.15 36.15
C PRO A 435 -12.11 21.90 36.34
N LYS A 436 -12.46 21.22 35.24
CA LYS A 436 -12.84 19.80 35.22
C LYS A 436 -12.92 19.30 33.77
N ASN A 437 -12.37 18.10 33.54
CA ASN A 437 -12.28 17.33 32.28
C ASN A 437 -11.21 17.81 31.29
N VAL A 438 -10.17 17.06 30.90
CA VAL A 438 -9.91 15.61 30.96
C VAL A 438 -8.39 15.40 31.02
N VAL A 439 -7.98 14.55 31.97
CA VAL A 439 -6.69 13.84 32.00
C VAL A 439 -6.76 12.71 30.97
N ASN A 440 -5.79 12.63 30.03
CA ASN A 440 -5.05 11.40 29.71
C ASN A 440 -4.13 11.56 28.48
N GLU A 441 -2.94 10.95 28.63
CA GLU A 441 -1.91 10.65 27.61
C GLU A 441 -1.19 11.89 27.04
N ILE A 442 0.14 12.04 27.14
CA ILE A 442 1.17 11.12 26.66
C ILE A 442 2.44 11.26 27.53
N VAL A 443 2.88 10.11 28.03
CA VAL A 443 4.27 9.74 28.35
C VAL A 443 4.88 9.21 27.04
N GLU A 444 6.19 9.44 26.84
CA GLU A 444 7.06 8.93 25.77
C GLU A 444 7.02 9.64 24.41
N ASP A 445 7.99 10.54 24.21
CA ASP A 445 9.13 10.32 23.28
C ASP A 445 10.42 10.81 23.96
#